data_AF-A0AA90UWZ7-F1
#
_entry.id   AF-A0AA90UWZ7-F1
#
_cell.length_a   1.000
_cell.length_b   1.000
_cell.length_c   1.000
_cell.angle_alpha   90.00
_cell.angle_beta   90.00
_cell.angle_gamma   90.00
#
_symmetry.space_group_name_H-M   'P 1'
#
loop_
_entity.id
_entity.type
_entity.pdbx_description
1 polymer ?
#
loop_
_entity_poly.entity_id
_entity_poly.type
_entity_poly.pdbx_seq_one_letter_code
_entity_poly.pdbx_strand_id
1 'polypeptide(L)'
;MRKEKYNEEGFGAFVEELIDSNRLEGMEAGIAKLMLDKGYDSLSEKQRYIFDKSIENHTIDECQRCGVDIPWCEMLEALVNGGYCGYCQHMMEKINEE
;
A
#
# COMPACT_ATOMS: atom_id res chain seq x y z
N MET A 1 -9.63 3.41 -2.16
CA MET A 1 -9.30 2.04 -1.76
C MET A 1 -10.48 1.32 -1.09
N ARG A 2 -10.68 0.04 -1.43
CA ARG A 2 -11.67 -0.85 -0.81
C ARG A 2 -11.16 -1.37 0.55
N LYS A 3 -11.89 -1.14 1.64
CA LYS A 3 -11.46 -1.53 3.01
C LYS A 3 -11.36 -3.04 3.21
N GLU A 4 -12.07 -3.80 2.40
CA GLU A 4 -12.01 -5.25 2.37
C GLU A 4 -10.58 -5.74 2.11
N LYS A 5 -9.78 -4.97 1.36
CA LYS A 5 -8.39 -5.30 1.03
C LYS A 5 -7.48 -5.37 2.26
N TYR A 6 -7.85 -4.78 3.40
CA TYR A 6 -7.04 -4.87 4.62
C TYR A 6 -7.00 -6.28 5.22
N ASN A 7 -7.94 -7.14 4.84
CA ASN A 7 -7.97 -8.54 5.25
C ASN A 7 -7.24 -9.46 4.26
N GLU A 8 -6.72 -8.93 3.16
CA GLU A 8 -5.98 -9.70 2.16
C GLU A 8 -4.58 -10.04 2.67
N GLU A 9 -4.07 -11.16 2.20
CA GLU A 9 -2.69 -11.57 2.46
C GLU A 9 -1.71 -10.51 1.96
N GLY A 10 -0.67 -10.24 2.74
CA GLY A 10 0.36 -9.25 2.41
C GLY A 10 0.04 -7.81 2.84
N PHE A 11 -1.18 -7.48 3.26
CA PHE A 11 -1.48 -6.13 3.75
C PHE A 11 -0.61 -5.73 4.94
N GLY A 12 -0.43 -6.63 5.92
CA GLY A 12 0.43 -6.38 7.07
C GLY A 12 1.88 -6.08 6.69
N ALA A 13 2.45 -6.86 5.77
CA ALA A 13 3.80 -6.65 5.26
C ALA A 13 3.93 -5.28 4.57
N PHE A 14 2.96 -4.90 3.75
CA PHE A 14 2.92 -3.57 3.14
C PHE A 14 2.91 -2.44 4.17
N VAL A 15 2.13 -2.58 5.25
CA VAL A 15 2.09 -1.57 6.33
C VAL A 15 3.42 -1.51 7.09
N GLU A 16 4.08 -2.64 7.32
CA GLU A 16 5.44 -2.68 7.88
C GLU A 16 6.43 -1.96 6.98
N GLU A 17 6.40 -2.22 5.66
CA GLU A 17 7.28 -1.55 4.71
C GLU A 17 7.07 -0.03 4.67
N LEU A 18 5.83 0.45 4.78
CA LEU A 18 5.54 1.89 4.87
C LEU A 18 6.19 2.54 6.11
N ILE A 19 6.24 1.81 7.24
CA ILE A 19 6.91 2.26 8.45
C ILE A 19 8.43 2.25 8.24
N ASP A 20 8.97 1.14 7.75
CA ASP A 20 10.42 0.93 7.59
C ASP A 20 11.03 1.88 6.55
N SER A 21 10.27 2.24 5.52
CA SER A 21 10.67 3.21 4.51
C SER A 21 10.43 4.67 4.94
N ASN A 22 10.03 4.94 6.19
CA ASN A 22 9.64 6.26 6.71
C ASN A 22 8.57 6.98 5.86
N ARG A 23 7.67 6.24 5.21
CA ARG A 23 6.50 6.82 4.53
C ARG A 23 5.38 7.15 5.50
N LEU A 24 5.30 6.38 6.59
CA LEU A 24 4.51 6.72 7.76
C LEU A 24 5.46 7.17 8.87
N GLU A 25 5.22 8.34 9.43
CA GLU A 25 6.03 8.91 10.51
C GLU A 25 5.17 9.40 11.67
N GLY A 26 5.80 9.64 12.83
CA GLY A 26 5.16 10.23 14.00
C GLY A 26 3.87 9.51 14.42
N MET A 27 2.76 10.24 14.36
CA MET A 27 1.44 9.71 14.76
C MET A 27 0.97 8.58 13.84
N GLU A 28 1.17 8.69 12.53
CA GLU A 28 0.72 7.70 11.55
C GLU A 28 1.44 6.37 11.76
N ALA A 29 2.77 6.42 11.92
CA ALA A 29 3.58 5.24 12.25
C ALA A 29 3.14 4.58 13.56
N GLY A 30 2.83 5.38 14.59
CA GLY A 30 2.35 4.86 15.87
C GLY A 30 1.00 4.13 15.76
N ILE A 31 0.07 4.67 14.96
CA ILE A 31 -1.22 4.05 14.71
C ILE A 31 -1.06 2.78 13.87
N ALA A 32 -0.20 2.80 12.84
CA ALA A 32 0.09 1.63 12.02
C ALA A 32 0.71 0.49 12.83
N LYS A 33 1.64 0.77 13.74
CA LYS A 33 2.20 -0.23 14.66
C LYS A 33 1.13 -0.83 15.58
N LEU A 34 0.20 0.00 16.08
CA LEU A 34 -0.91 -0.48 16.90
C LEU A 34 -1.86 -1.39 16.08
N MET A 35 -2.11 -1.03 14.82
CA MET A 35 -2.91 -1.84 13.90
C MET A 35 -2.25 -3.20 13.67
N LEU A 36 -0.95 -3.24 13.43
CA LEU A 36 -0.19 -4.49 13.24
C LEU A 36 -0.20 -5.38 14.49
N ASP A 37 -0.06 -4.79 15.67
CA ASP A 37 0.00 -5.53 16.95
C ASP A 37 -1.37 -6.08 17.39
N LYS A 38 -2.44 -5.29 17.22
CA LYS A 38 -3.76 -5.57 17.83
C LYS A 38 -4.91 -5.68 16.83
N GLY A 39 -4.63 -5.54 15.55
CA GLY A 39 -5.62 -5.51 14.48
C GLY A 39 -6.33 -4.16 14.34
N TYR A 40 -6.90 -3.94 13.15
CA TYR A 40 -7.64 -2.72 12.80
C TYR A 40 -8.78 -2.40 13.77
N ASP A 41 -9.44 -3.42 14.31
CA ASP A 41 -10.58 -3.19 15.19
C ASP A 41 -10.23 -2.60 16.56
N SER A 42 -8.97 -2.72 16.96
CA SER A 42 -8.46 -2.11 18.19
C SER A 42 -8.32 -0.59 18.12
N LEU A 43 -8.36 -0.02 16.90
CA LEU A 43 -8.24 1.41 16.67
C LEU A 43 -9.55 2.13 17.00
N SER A 44 -9.44 3.28 17.68
CA SER A 44 -10.57 4.21 17.82
C SER A 44 -11.01 4.78 16.47
N GLU A 45 -12.22 5.31 16.36
CA GLU A 45 -12.74 5.89 15.11
C GLU A 45 -11.82 6.96 14.50
N LYS A 46 -11.25 7.83 15.35
CA LYS A 46 -10.29 8.85 14.91
C LYS A 46 -9.00 8.22 14.39
N GLN A 47 -8.49 7.18 15.06
CA GLN A 47 -7.30 6.47 14.61
C GLN A 47 -7.56 5.72 13.30
N ARG A 48 -8.72 5.07 13.14
CA ARG A 48 -9.13 4.44 11.89
C ARG A 48 -9.17 5.45 10.75
N TYR A 49 -9.77 6.61 10.97
CA TYR A 49 -9.80 7.67 9.94
C TYR A 49 -8.39 8.11 9.51
N ILE A 50 -7.48 8.33 10.46
CA ILE A 50 -6.10 8.70 10.14
C ILE A 50 -5.42 7.56 9.39
N PHE A 51 -5.49 6.34 9.92
CA PHE A 51 -4.90 5.16 9.32
C PHE A 51 -5.41 4.94 7.89
N ASP A 52 -6.73 4.93 7.68
CA ASP A 52 -7.34 4.75 6.37
C ASP A 52 -6.82 5.77 5.36
N LYS A 53 -6.77 7.05 5.76
CA LYS A 53 -6.26 8.11 4.91
C LYS A 53 -4.77 7.97 4.61
N SER A 54 -3.98 7.53 5.60
CA SER A 54 -2.56 7.27 5.40
C SER A 54 -2.33 6.13 4.41
N ILE A 55 -3.13 5.06 4.46
CA ILE A 55 -3.07 3.96 3.49
C ILE A 55 -3.54 4.41 2.10
N GLU A 56 -4.65 5.14 2.00
CA GLU A 56 -5.15 5.68 0.73
C GLU A 56 -4.12 6.58 0.03
N ASN A 57 -3.37 7.39 0.77
CA ASN A 57 -2.32 8.24 0.21
C ASN A 57 -1.10 7.47 -0.32
N HIS A 58 -0.97 6.19 0.04
CA HIS A 58 0.17 5.34 -0.33
C HIS A 58 -0.28 4.11 -1.12
N THR A 59 -1.41 4.18 -1.82
CA THR A 59 -1.91 3.03 -2.58
C THR A 59 -2.34 3.42 -3.98
N ILE A 60 -2.18 2.48 -4.89
CA ILE A 60 -2.64 2.53 -6.27
C ILE A 60 -3.58 1.34 -6.44
N ASP A 61 -4.88 1.62 -6.58
CA ASP A 61 -5.89 0.57 -6.59
C ASP A 61 -5.68 -0.38 -7.79
N GLU A 62 -5.49 0.18 -8.99
CA GLU A 62 -5.36 -0.58 -10.24
C GLU A 62 -4.15 -0.13 -11.08
N CYS A 63 -3.55 -1.08 -11.79
CA CYS A 63 -2.48 -0.85 -12.75
C CYS A 63 -2.92 0.14 -13.84
N GLN A 64 -2.16 1.22 -14.01
CA GLN A 64 -2.46 2.29 -14.97
C GLN A 64 -2.48 1.83 -16.44
N ARG A 65 -1.90 0.66 -16.75
CA ARG A 65 -1.86 0.12 -18.11
C ARG A 65 -2.93 -0.94 -18.37
N CYS A 66 -3.08 -1.93 -17.49
CA CYS A 66 -3.96 -3.07 -17.73
C CYS A 66 -5.22 -3.10 -16.85
N GLY A 67 -5.36 -2.18 -15.90
CA GLY A 67 -6.55 -2.04 -15.04
C GLY A 67 -6.73 -3.17 -14.02
N VAL A 68 -5.75 -4.05 -13.85
CA VAL A 68 -5.82 -5.10 -12.82
C VAL A 68 -5.47 -4.51 -11.45
N ASP A 69 -6.09 -5.02 -10.39
CA ASP A 69 -5.76 -4.65 -9.02
C ASP A 69 -4.27 -4.87 -8.73
N ILE A 70 -3.60 -3.88 -8.14
CA ILE A 70 -2.22 -4.04 -7.67
C ILE A 70 -2.24 -4.90 -6.39
N PRO A 71 -1.48 -6.02 -6.35
CA PRO A 71 -1.33 -6.81 -5.14
C PRO A 71 -0.47 -6.06 -4.12
N TRP A 72 -0.69 -6.32 -2.82
CA TRP A 72 0.02 -5.63 -1.74
C TRP A 72 1.54 -5.73 -1.82
N CYS A 73 2.05 -6.90 -2.22
CA CYS A 73 3.49 -7.14 -2.40
C CYS A 73 4.14 -6.39 -3.56
N GLU A 74 3.36 -5.73 -4.43
CA GLU A 74 3.88 -4.88 -5.52
C GLU A 74 3.55 -3.39 -5.29
N MET A 75 2.88 -3.06 -4.18
CA MET A 75 2.29 -1.73 -3.99
C MET A 75 3.35 -0.64 -3.85
N LEU A 76 4.45 -0.92 -3.12
CA LEU A 76 5.54 0.05 -2.99
C LEU A 76 6.27 0.29 -4.31
N GLU A 77 6.50 -0.76 -5.09
CA GLU A 77 7.07 -0.65 -6.44
C GLU A 77 6.14 0.16 -7.35
N ALA A 78 4.84 -0.12 -7.31
CA ALA A 78 3.84 0.60 -8.09
C ALA A 78 3.86 2.10 -7.79
N LEU A 79 4.04 2.50 -6.52
CA LEU A 79 4.13 3.91 -6.13
C LEU A 79 5.30 4.67 -6.78
N VAL A 80 6.39 3.98 -7.10
CA VAL A 80 7.61 4.61 -7.62
C VAL A 80 7.84 4.35 -9.11
N ASN A 81 7.15 3.38 -9.70
CA ASN A 81 7.29 3.00 -11.11
C ASN A 81 6.25 3.67 -12.05
N GLY A 82 5.38 4.53 -11.51
CA GLY A 82 4.31 5.19 -12.28
C GLY A 82 2.95 4.48 -12.23
N GLY A 83 2.76 3.56 -11.29
CA GLY A 83 1.49 2.89 -11.04
C GLY A 83 1.26 1.65 -11.88
N TYR A 84 2.32 0.94 -12.23
CA TYR A 84 2.24 -0.29 -13.02
C TYR A 84 2.44 -1.52 -12.13
N CYS A 85 1.67 -2.58 -12.42
CA CYS A 85 1.96 -3.90 -11.88
C CYS A 85 3.31 -4.41 -12.43
N GLY A 86 3.92 -5.37 -11.74
CA GLY A 86 5.24 -5.90 -12.08
C GLY A 86 5.34 -6.40 -13.52
N TYR A 87 4.29 -7.06 -14.03
CA TYR A 87 4.24 -7.49 -15.43
C TYR A 87 4.27 -6.31 -16.41
N CYS A 88 3.44 -5.29 -16.18
CA CYS A 88 3.38 -4.14 -17.07
C CYS A 88 4.65 -3.30 -17.02
N GLN A 89 5.25 -3.16 -15.83
CA GLN A 89 6.54 -2.48 -15.66
C GLN A 89 7.64 -3.19 -16.45
N HIS A 90 7.81 -4.50 -16.26
CA HIS A 90 8.83 -5.28 -16.97
C HIS A 90 8.66 -5.22 -18.50
N MET A 91 7.42 -5.24 -18.98
CA MET A 91 7.13 -5.09 -20.41
C MET A 91 7.49 -3.69 -20.94
N MET A 92 7.30 -2.63 -20.16
CA MET A 92 7.63 -1.26 -20.55
C MET A 92 9.15 -1.03 -20.57
N GLU A 93 9.88 -1.58 -19.60
CA GLU A 93 11.34 -1.51 -19.54
C GLU A 93 11.98 -2.10 -20.80
N LYS A 94 11.53 -3.28 -21.24
CA LYS A 94 12.00 -3.91 -22.47
C LYS A 94 11.76 -3.08 -23.73
N ILE A 95 10.61 -2.39 -23.82
CA ILE A 95 10.30 -1.54 -24.98
C ILE A 95 11.23 -0.30 -25.02
N ASN A 96 11.64 0.21 -23.86
CA ASN A 96 12.51 1.39 -23.78
C ASN A 96 14.00 1.07 -24.01
N GLU A 97 14.39 -0.21 -23.93
CA GLU A 97 15.76 -0.68 -24.19
C GLU A 97 16.02 -0.98 -25.69
N GLU A 98 14.98 -0.94 -26.53
CA GLU A 98 15.04 -1.09 -28.00
C GLU A 98 15.07 0.26 -28.73
#